data_AF-A0A4Y2E0X1-F1
#
_entry.id   AF-A0A4Y2E0X1-F1
#
_cell.length_a   1.000
_cell.length_b   1.000
_cell.length_c   1.000
_cell.angle_alpha   90.00
_cell.angle_beta   90.00
_cell.angle_gamma   90.00
#
_symmetry.space_group_name_H-M   'P 1'
#
loop_
_entity.id
_entity.type
_entity.pdbx_description
1 polymer ?
#
loop_
_entity_poly.entity_id
_entity_poly.type
_entity_poly.pdbx_seq_one_letter_code
_entity_poly.pdbx_strand_id
1 'polypeptide(L)'
;MQSVMATMLCIVTFDQPLHTKAREVLSAAPEGSDLSKIVIRLGGFHLLSSFFGAIGYIMQGSGIKEVLSLIYAPNSSDKMLTEYACVIAHTLLHLTLATIISKELVIDDDMEANLQNTIEDVKNNTISCNDIENCDEKTEALLDQCNKKLKQYEGRGSTGKLWIQYFHMVSFAKEFIRAERMGDWQAHLNCVKEMIPYFHASWHFPYAKFTYLHLQQQLLLKMSIC
;
A
#
# COMPACT_ATOMS: atom_id res chain seq x y z
N MET A 1 14.19 -31.76 27.54
CA MET A 1 13.32 -32.40 26.54
C MET A 1 12.66 -31.29 25.73
N GLN A 2 13.45 -30.68 24.84
CA GLN A 2 12.99 -29.71 23.84
C GLN A 2 12.25 -30.50 22.76
N SER A 3 10.92 -30.36 22.69
CA SER A 3 10.12 -30.82 21.56
C SER A 3 8.69 -30.31 21.74
N VAL A 4 8.49 -29.02 21.50
CA VAL A 4 7.23 -28.57 20.91
C VAL A 4 7.67 -28.12 19.52
N MET A 5 7.40 -29.01 18.56
CA MET A 5 7.78 -28.86 17.17
C MET A 5 7.42 -27.47 16.67
N ALA A 6 8.41 -26.76 16.12
CA ALA A 6 8.15 -25.71 15.15
C ALA A 6 7.31 -26.35 14.03
N THR A 7 6.00 -26.14 14.06
CA THR A 7 5.11 -26.56 12.99
C THR A 7 5.62 -25.87 11.74
N MET A 8 6.21 -26.62 10.82
CA MET A 8 6.79 -26.07 9.60
C MET A 8 5.65 -25.52 8.75
N LEU A 9 5.38 -24.22 8.91
CA LEU A 9 4.33 -23.50 8.20
C LEU A 9 4.83 -23.25 6.78
N CYS A 10 4.20 -23.90 5.80
CA CYS A 10 4.53 -23.67 4.40
C CYS A 10 3.65 -22.54 3.86
N ILE A 11 4.24 -21.40 3.51
CA ILE A 11 3.51 -20.28 2.91
C ILE A 11 3.62 -20.37 1.39
N VAL A 12 2.49 -20.47 0.70
CA VAL A 12 2.43 -20.55 -0.76
C VAL A 12 1.61 -19.40 -1.30
N THR A 13 2.19 -18.65 -2.23
CA THR A 13 1.53 -17.50 -2.86
C THR A 13 0.98 -17.88 -4.22
N PHE A 14 -0.26 -17.47 -4.50
CA PHE A 14 -0.93 -17.75 -5.77
C PHE A 14 -1.55 -16.49 -6.36
N ASP A 15 -1.67 -16.44 -7.68
CA ASP A 15 -2.55 -15.47 -8.34
C ASP A 15 -4.02 -15.70 -7.96
N GLN A 16 -4.91 -14.78 -8.30
CA GLN A 16 -6.30 -14.84 -7.85
C GLN A 16 -7.04 -16.15 -8.25
N PRO A 17 -6.97 -16.63 -9.52
CA PRO A 17 -7.61 -17.89 -9.90
C PRO A 17 -7.06 -19.10 -9.12
N LEU A 18 -5.73 -19.25 -9.04
CA LEU A 18 -5.10 -20.37 -8.36
C LEU A 18 -5.28 -20.30 -6.85
N HIS A 19 -5.26 -19.10 -6.26
CA HIS A 19 -5.53 -18.87 -4.84
C HIS A 19 -6.91 -19.41 -4.46
N THR A 20 -7.91 -19.19 -5.32
CA THR A 20 -9.27 -19.70 -5.11
C THR A 20 -9.30 -21.22 -5.09
N LYS A 21 -8.61 -21.86 -6.05
CA LYS A 21 -8.52 -23.32 -6.13
C LYS A 21 -7.73 -23.93 -4.98
N ALA A 22 -6.60 -23.34 -4.63
CA ALA A 22 -5.82 -23.76 -3.47
C ALA A 22 -6.66 -23.67 -2.19
N ARG A 23 -7.49 -22.63 -2.04
CA ARG A 23 -8.39 -22.49 -0.89
C ARG A 23 -9.46 -23.57 -0.84
N GLU A 24 -10.09 -23.89 -1.98
CA GLU A 24 -11.06 -24.99 -2.05
C GLU A 24 -10.43 -26.30 -1.59
N VAL A 25 -9.21 -26.60 -2.06
CA VAL A 25 -8.46 -27.80 -1.65
C VAL A 25 -8.16 -27.78 -0.15
N LEU A 26 -7.66 -26.67 0.41
CA LEU A 26 -7.35 -26.58 1.83
C LEU A 26 -8.60 -26.68 2.71
N SER A 27 -9.73 -26.12 2.29
CA SER A 27 -10.99 -26.21 3.02
C SER A 27 -11.58 -27.62 3.05
N ALA A 28 -11.21 -28.46 2.09
CA ALA A 28 -11.62 -29.86 2.01
C ALA A 28 -10.60 -30.83 2.63
N ALA A 29 -9.44 -30.34 3.07
CA ALA A 29 -8.39 -31.18 3.63
C ALA A 29 -8.80 -31.73 5.01
N PRO A 30 -8.52 -33.01 5.31
CA PRO A 30 -8.74 -33.56 6.64
C PRO A 30 -7.96 -32.79 7.71
N GLU A 31 -8.55 -32.63 8.89
CA GLU A 31 -7.85 -32.06 10.05
C GLU A 31 -6.59 -32.87 10.38
N GLY A 32 -5.49 -32.17 10.67
CA GLY A 32 -4.19 -32.79 10.99
C GLY A 32 -3.41 -33.31 9.78
N SER A 33 -3.92 -33.17 8.55
CA SER A 33 -3.17 -33.49 7.34
C SER A 33 -1.99 -32.54 7.11
N ASP A 34 -1.03 -32.93 6.27
CA ASP A 34 0.07 -32.02 5.91
C ASP A 34 -0.41 -30.77 5.17
N LEU A 35 -1.55 -30.86 4.48
CA LEU A 35 -2.19 -29.71 3.85
C LEU A 35 -2.71 -28.70 4.86
N SER A 36 -3.14 -29.12 6.06
CA SER A 36 -3.61 -28.17 7.09
C SER A 36 -2.49 -27.30 7.67
N LYS A 37 -1.22 -27.57 7.32
CA LYS A 37 -0.03 -26.79 7.69
C LYS A 37 0.35 -25.75 6.63
N ILE A 38 -0.38 -25.69 5.51
CA ILE A 38 -0.12 -24.76 4.41
C ILE A 38 -0.94 -23.49 4.61
N VAL A 39 -0.27 -22.33 4.56
CA VAL A 39 -0.92 -21.02 4.47
C VAL A 39 -0.85 -20.54 3.04
N ILE A 40 -2.01 -20.43 2.41
CA ILE A 40 -2.12 -19.80 1.10
C ILE A 40 -2.21 -18.28 1.23
N ARG A 41 -1.59 -17.60 0.28
CA ARG A 41 -1.52 -16.14 0.23
C ARG A 41 -1.91 -15.63 -1.15
N LEU A 42 -2.73 -14.58 -1.18
CA LEU A 42 -3.02 -13.88 -2.43
C LEU A 42 -1.78 -13.12 -2.92
N GLY A 43 -1.44 -13.28 -4.19
CA GLY A 43 -0.27 -12.67 -4.81
C GLY A 43 -0.30 -11.15 -4.79
N GLY A 44 0.69 -10.55 -4.11
CA GLY A 44 0.76 -9.10 -3.92
C GLY A 44 0.95 -8.31 -5.22
N PHE A 45 1.67 -8.87 -6.21
CA PHE A 45 1.87 -8.22 -7.50
C PHE A 45 0.56 -7.93 -8.24
N HIS A 46 -0.30 -8.95 -8.38
CA HIS A 46 -1.58 -8.80 -9.08
C HIS A 46 -2.59 -7.99 -8.28
N LEU A 47 -2.58 -8.09 -6.95
CA LEU A 47 -3.40 -7.25 -6.08
C LEU A 47 -3.05 -5.77 -6.27
N LEU A 48 -1.76 -5.44 -6.19
CA LEU A 48 -1.27 -4.08 -6.36
C LEU A 48 -1.52 -3.55 -7.78
N SER A 49 -1.28 -4.37 -8.81
CA SER A 49 -1.57 -4.00 -10.21
C SER A 49 -3.05 -3.67 -10.42
N SER A 50 -3.96 -4.50 -9.90
CA SER A 50 -5.40 -4.22 -9.95
C SER A 50 -5.78 -2.97 -9.16
N PHE A 51 -5.10 -2.70 -8.04
CA PHE A 51 -5.33 -1.49 -7.26
C PHE A 51 -4.94 -0.23 -8.04
N PHE A 52 -3.83 -0.25 -8.77
CA PHE A 52 -3.50 0.84 -9.71
C PHE A 52 -4.55 0.98 -10.83
N GLY A 53 -5.07 -0.12 -11.36
CA GLY A 53 -6.22 -0.07 -12.28
C GLY A 53 -7.44 0.63 -11.66
N ALA A 54 -7.74 0.37 -10.38
CA ALA A 54 -8.81 1.06 -9.65
C ALA A 54 -8.53 2.57 -9.49
N ILE A 55 -7.28 2.95 -9.20
CA ILE A 55 -6.85 4.36 -9.16
C ILE A 55 -7.10 5.02 -10.53
N GLY A 56 -6.67 4.38 -11.62
CA GLY A 56 -6.86 4.88 -12.98
C GLY A 56 -8.35 5.09 -13.32
N TYR A 57 -9.21 4.13 -12.94
CA TYR A 57 -10.66 4.25 -13.13
C TYR A 57 -11.25 5.42 -12.33
N ILE A 58 -10.92 5.53 -11.04
CA ILE A 58 -11.44 6.59 -10.16
C ILE A 58 -10.97 7.98 -10.60
N MET A 59 -9.74 8.08 -11.10
CA MET A 59 -9.14 9.33 -11.57
C MET A 59 -9.49 9.68 -13.02
N GLN A 60 -10.37 8.92 -13.67
CA GLN A 60 -10.77 9.19 -15.04
C GLN A 60 -11.39 10.59 -15.15
N GLY A 61 -10.88 11.40 -16.09
CA GLY A 61 -11.34 12.77 -16.31
C GLY A 61 -10.87 13.80 -15.26
N SER A 62 -9.97 13.44 -14.35
CA SER A 62 -9.48 14.34 -13.29
C SER A 62 -8.39 15.32 -13.74
N GLY A 63 -7.89 15.19 -14.97
CA GLY A 63 -6.67 15.86 -15.44
C GLY A 63 -5.38 15.06 -15.20
N ILE A 64 -5.45 13.86 -14.59
CA ILE A 64 -4.24 13.08 -14.25
C ILE A 64 -3.46 12.65 -15.49
N LYS A 65 -4.14 12.33 -16.59
CA LYS A 65 -3.51 11.90 -17.84
C LYS A 65 -2.70 13.04 -18.46
N GLU A 66 -3.24 14.25 -18.41
CA GLU A 66 -2.62 15.47 -18.89
C GLU A 66 -1.35 15.78 -18.10
N VAL A 67 -1.41 15.67 -16.77
CA VAL A 67 -0.24 15.85 -15.91
C VAL A 67 0.83 14.79 -16.18
N LEU A 68 0.46 13.51 -16.30
CA LEU A 68 1.40 12.43 -16.59
C LEU A 68 2.03 12.57 -17.98
N SER A 69 1.30 13.14 -18.95
CA SER A 69 1.80 13.40 -20.30
C SER A 69 2.86 14.52 -20.38
N LEU A 70 3.08 15.27 -19.29
CA LEU A 70 4.21 16.21 -19.18
C LEU A 70 5.54 15.50 -18.94
N ILE A 71 5.49 14.29 -18.35
CA ILE A 71 6.67 13.51 -17.96
C ILE A 71 6.91 12.38 -18.95
N TYR A 72 5.84 11.79 -19.48
CA TYR A 72 5.87 10.62 -20.33
C TYR A 72 5.25 10.87 -21.70
N ALA A 73 5.69 10.12 -22.71
CA ALA A 73 5.13 10.23 -24.05
C ALA A 73 3.61 9.95 -24.05
N PRO A 74 2.80 10.66 -24.86
CA PRO A 74 1.34 10.52 -24.83
C PRO A 74 0.85 9.08 -25.00
N ASN A 75 1.50 8.29 -25.85
CA ASN A 75 1.14 6.89 -26.12
C ASN A 75 1.52 5.93 -24.98
N SER A 76 2.34 6.36 -24.03
CA SER A 76 2.65 5.59 -22.81
C SER A 76 1.68 5.89 -21.66
N SER A 77 1.02 7.06 -21.66
CA SER A 77 0.18 7.52 -20.55
C SER A 77 -0.96 6.57 -20.20
N ASP A 78 -1.59 5.94 -21.19
CA ASP A 78 -2.67 4.96 -20.96
C ASP A 78 -2.17 3.67 -20.29
N LYS A 79 -0.97 3.21 -20.66
CA LYS A 79 -0.33 2.04 -19.99
C LYS A 79 0.20 2.38 -18.60
N MET A 80 0.57 3.63 -18.37
CA MET A 80 1.07 4.13 -17.08
C MET A 80 -0.02 4.24 -16.01
N LEU A 81 -1.29 4.04 -16.35
CA LEU A 81 -2.39 4.02 -15.38
C LEU A 81 -2.72 2.59 -14.91
N THR A 82 -2.18 1.55 -15.56
CA THR A 82 -2.66 0.16 -15.35
C THR A 82 -1.57 -0.90 -15.25
N GLU A 83 -0.34 -0.66 -15.71
CA GLU A 83 0.75 -1.65 -15.72
C GLU A 83 1.88 -1.32 -14.73
N TYR A 84 2.84 -2.21 -14.47
CA TYR A 84 3.93 -2.02 -13.50
C TYR A 84 4.68 -0.66 -13.57
N ALA A 85 4.79 -0.07 -14.77
CA ALA A 85 5.36 1.27 -14.95
C ALA A 85 4.55 2.40 -14.24
N CYS A 86 3.29 2.14 -13.89
CA CYS A 86 2.42 3.01 -13.10
C CYS A 86 2.97 3.29 -11.71
N VAL A 87 3.72 2.35 -11.11
CA VAL A 87 4.28 2.53 -9.77
C VAL A 87 5.17 3.76 -9.74
N ILE A 88 6.04 3.88 -10.75
CA ILE A 88 6.97 5.02 -10.87
C ILE A 88 6.19 6.30 -11.13
N ALA A 89 5.29 6.29 -12.11
CA ALA A 89 4.50 7.47 -12.49
C ALA A 89 3.67 8.01 -11.31
N HIS A 90 2.92 7.15 -10.62
CA HIS A 90 2.13 7.51 -9.46
C HIS A 90 2.99 7.97 -8.29
N THR A 91 4.14 7.32 -8.06
CA THR A 91 5.08 7.74 -6.99
C THR A 91 5.65 9.13 -7.26
N LEU A 92 6.03 9.45 -8.50
CA LEU A 92 6.53 10.77 -8.88
C LEU A 92 5.45 11.85 -8.77
N LEU A 93 4.22 11.55 -9.19
CA LEU A 93 3.10 12.49 -9.06
C LEU A 93 2.74 12.70 -7.58
N HIS A 94 2.72 11.65 -6.77
CA HIS A 94 2.54 11.75 -5.33
C HIS A 94 3.67 12.58 -4.68
N LEU A 95 4.92 12.37 -5.09
CA LEU A 95 6.06 13.19 -4.62
C LEU A 95 5.87 14.65 -4.99
N THR A 96 5.48 14.95 -6.23
CA THR A 96 5.19 16.32 -6.68
C THR A 96 4.12 16.99 -5.81
N LEU A 97 3.01 16.28 -5.52
CA LEU A 97 1.96 16.78 -4.63
C LEU A 97 2.48 16.98 -3.20
N ALA A 98 3.24 16.03 -2.67
CA ALA A 98 3.85 16.14 -1.35
C ALA A 98 4.81 17.35 -1.27
N THR A 99 5.60 17.62 -2.31
CA THR A 99 6.47 18.79 -2.39
C THR A 99 5.71 20.11 -2.46
N ILE A 100 4.54 20.14 -3.12
CA ILE A 100 3.67 21.33 -3.10
C ILE A 100 3.17 21.58 -1.69
N ILE A 101 2.70 20.54 -1.00
CA ILE A 101 2.23 20.63 0.39
C ILE A 101 3.37 21.04 1.33
N SER A 102 4.57 20.45 1.16
CA SER A 102 5.72 20.69 2.03
C SER A 102 6.17 22.15 2.02
N LYS A 103 6.02 22.86 0.89
CA LYS A 103 6.32 24.29 0.76
C LYS A 103 5.41 25.20 1.61
N GLU A 104 4.29 24.68 2.08
CA GLU A 104 3.36 25.41 2.96
C GLU A 104 3.47 25.02 4.43
N LEU A 105 4.39 24.11 4.78
CA LEU A 105 4.63 23.72 6.16
C LEU A 105 5.55 24.73 6.84
N VAL A 106 5.34 24.92 8.14
CA VAL A 106 6.23 25.73 8.96
C VAL A 106 7.32 24.80 9.47
N ILE A 107 8.51 24.96 8.91
CA ILE A 107 9.72 24.21 9.29
C ILE A 107 10.66 25.22 9.94
N ASP A 108 10.94 25.05 11.23
CA ASP A 108 11.95 25.84 11.93
C ASP A 108 13.36 25.27 11.70
N ASP A 109 14.39 26.04 12.06
CA ASP A 109 15.80 25.68 11.83
C ASP A 109 16.17 24.34 12.49
N ASP A 110 15.53 23.99 13.62
CA ASP A 110 15.81 22.78 14.39
C ASP A 110 15.13 21.53 13.78
N MET A 111 13.93 21.69 13.22
CA MET A 111 13.27 20.68 12.38
C MET A 111 14.04 20.46 11.09
N GLU A 112 14.50 21.53 10.43
CA GLU A 112 15.27 21.42 9.20
C GLU A 112 16.60 20.70 9.43
N ALA A 113 17.34 21.05 10.49
CA ALA A 113 18.57 20.36 10.86
C ALA A 113 18.31 18.87 11.15
N ASN A 114 17.20 18.53 11.82
CA ASN A 114 16.84 17.14 12.08
C ASN A 114 16.59 16.36 10.79
N LEU A 115 15.77 16.90 9.88
CA LEU A 115 15.47 16.28 8.59
C LEU A 115 16.74 16.07 7.75
N GLN A 116 17.64 17.05 7.74
CA GLN A 116 18.92 16.94 7.01
C GLN A 116 19.79 15.82 7.59
N ASN A 117 19.88 15.70 8.92
CA ASN A 117 20.60 14.61 9.57
C ASN A 117 19.99 13.26 9.22
N THR A 118 18.66 13.10 9.32
CA THR A 118 17.98 11.85 8.95
C THR A 118 18.23 11.48 7.48
N ILE A 119 18.18 12.44 6.56
CA ILE A 119 18.47 12.21 5.14
C ILE A 119 19.91 11.75 4.94
N GLU A 120 20.86 12.36 5.64
CA GLU A 120 22.27 12.00 5.57
C GLU A 120 22.50 10.59 6.14
N ASP A 121 21.83 10.24 7.23
CA ASP A 121 21.89 8.90 7.80
C ASP A 121 21.32 7.83 6.84
N VAL A 122 20.22 8.14 6.16
CA VAL A 122 19.64 7.27 5.13
C VAL A 122 20.62 7.06 3.97
N LYS A 123 21.25 8.14 3.47
CA LYS A 123 22.24 8.05 2.37
C LYS A 123 23.45 7.21 2.77
N ASN A 124 23.89 7.33 4.02
CA ASN A 124 25.05 6.61 4.54
C ASN A 124 24.68 5.19 5.02
N ASN A 125 23.41 4.80 4.94
CA ASN A 125 22.88 3.53 5.46
C ASN A 125 23.20 3.30 6.94
N THR A 126 23.26 4.37 7.73
CA THR A 126 23.56 4.34 9.18
C THR A 126 22.31 4.18 10.04
N ILE A 127 21.13 4.40 9.45
CA ILE A 127 19.82 4.26 10.10
C ILE A 127 19.00 3.13 9.45
N SER A 128 18.24 2.38 10.27
CA SER A 128 17.35 1.34 9.75
C SER A 128 15.98 1.89 9.37
N CYS A 129 15.19 1.14 8.58
CA CYS A 129 13.80 1.51 8.30
C CYS A 129 12.95 1.62 9.57
N ASN A 130 13.21 0.78 10.58
CA ASN A 130 12.47 0.80 11.84
C ASN A 130 12.74 2.08 12.65
N ASP A 131 13.97 2.61 12.59
CA ASP A 131 14.32 3.84 13.27
C ASP A 131 13.67 5.06 12.60
N ILE A 132 13.44 5.02 11.28
CA ILE A 132 12.68 6.03 10.55
C ILE A 132 11.18 5.95 10.89
N GLU A 133 10.64 4.74 11.01
CA GLU A 133 9.22 4.50 11.32
C GLU A 133 8.88 4.93 12.76
N ASN A 134 9.82 4.79 13.69
CA ASN A 134 9.71 5.30 15.06
C ASN A 134 9.95 6.81 15.06
N CYS A 135 8.93 7.57 14.68
CA CYS A 135 8.98 9.03 14.57
C CYS A 135 9.42 9.67 15.90
N ASP A 136 10.39 10.58 15.82
CA ASP A 136 10.65 11.51 16.92
C ASP A 136 9.55 12.60 16.98
N GLU A 137 9.53 13.35 18.09
CA GLU A 137 8.55 14.41 18.34
C GLU A 137 8.47 15.43 17.19
N LYS A 138 9.61 15.71 16.53
CA LYS A 138 9.71 16.65 15.41
C LYS A 138 9.03 16.11 14.16
N THR A 139 9.25 14.83 13.86
CA THR A 139 8.63 14.13 12.74
C THR A 139 7.13 14.01 12.94
N GLU A 140 6.68 13.74 14.17
CA GLU A 140 5.25 13.75 14.53
C GLU A 140 4.61 15.13 14.32
N ALA A 141 5.27 16.21 14.74
CA ALA A 141 4.80 17.57 14.52
C ALA A 141 4.67 17.91 13.04
N LEU A 142 5.64 17.52 12.21
CA LEU A 142 5.60 17.71 10.75
C LEU A 142 4.46 16.90 10.11
N LEU A 143 4.25 15.65 10.55
CA LEU A 143 3.15 14.82 10.09
C LEU A 143 1.79 15.44 10.43
N ASP A 144 1.62 15.99 11.62
CA ASP A 144 0.39 16.70 12.02
C ASP A 144 0.15 17.94 11.15
N GLN A 145 1.17 18.75 10.89
CA GLN A 145 1.07 19.89 9.97
C GLN A 145 0.66 19.45 8.56
N CYS A 146 1.28 18.38 8.04
CA CYS A 146 0.96 17.82 6.73
C CYS A 146 -0.50 17.34 6.66
N ASN A 147 -0.96 16.60 7.67
CA ASN A 147 -2.34 16.11 7.77
C ASN A 147 -3.36 17.26 7.83
N LYS A 148 -3.05 18.33 8.57
CA LYS A 148 -3.88 19.56 8.59
C LYS A 148 -3.96 20.20 7.20
N LYS A 149 -2.86 20.26 6.45
CA LYS A 149 -2.85 20.77 5.07
C LYS A 149 -3.67 19.88 4.13
N LEU A 150 -3.50 18.57 4.18
CA LEU A 150 -4.30 17.63 3.39
C LEU A 150 -5.81 17.83 3.63
N LYS A 151 -6.24 17.96 4.89
CA LYS A 151 -7.63 18.29 5.27
C LYS A 151 -8.11 19.63 4.69
N GLN A 152 -7.26 20.66 4.71
CA GLN A 152 -7.60 21.96 4.11
C GLN A 152 -7.81 21.85 2.60
N TYR A 153 -6.94 21.10 1.90
CA TYR A 153 -7.06 20.84 0.47
C TYR A 153 -8.31 20.02 0.12
N GLU A 154 -8.65 19.03 0.95
CA GLU A 154 -9.87 18.23 0.82
C GLU A 154 -11.13 19.13 0.87
N GLY A 155 -11.10 20.15 1.73
CA GLY A 155 -12.19 21.13 1.91
C GLY A 155 -12.37 22.13 0.76
N ARG A 156 -11.49 22.17 -0.25
CA ARG A 156 -11.58 23.13 -1.38
C ARG A 156 -12.65 22.79 -2.41
N GLY A 157 -13.36 21.68 -2.25
CA GLY A 157 -14.43 21.23 -3.14
C GLY A 157 -14.20 19.82 -3.67
N SER A 158 -15.05 19.39 -4.62
CA SER A 158 -15.02 18.03 -5.17
C SER A 158 -13.67 17.66 -5.79
N THR A 159 -13.05 18.58 -6.53
CA THR A 159 -11.72 18.38 -7.12
C THR A 159 -10.64 18.20 -6.06
N GLY A 160 -10.62 19.06 -5.03
CA GLY A 160 -9.67 18.93 -3.93
C GLY A 160 -9.82 17.59 -3.22
N LYS A 161 -11.06 17.19 -2.92
CA LYS A 161 -11.36 15.88 -2.33
C LYS A 161 -10.88 14.70 -3.19
N LEU A 162 -11.08 14.74 -4.50
CA LEU A 162 -10.62 13.70 -5.42
C LEU A 162 -9.09 13.57 -5.42
N TRP A 163 -8.36 14.69 -5.46
CA TRP A 163 -6.89 14.68 -5.47
C TRP A 163 -6.29 14.26 -4.12
N ILE A 164 -6.95 14.57 -3.01
CA ILE A 164 -6.55 14.06 -1.68
C ILE A 164 -6.85 12.57 -1.55
N GLN A 165 -7.99 12.10 -2.07
CA GLN A 165 -8.26 10.67 -2.17
C GLN A 165 -7.18 9.94 -3.00
N TYR A 166 -6.76 10.52 -4.14
CA TYR A 166 -5.63 10.01 -4.92
C TYR A 166 -4.33 9.92 -4.11
N PHE A 167 -4.01 10.98 -3.35
CA PHE A 167 -2.84 11.01 -2.48
C PHE A 167 -2.85 9.83 -1.49
N HIS A 168 -3.99 9.57 -0.85
CA HIS A 168 -4.16 8.42 0.05
C HIS A 168 -4.08 7.08 -0.67
N MET A 169 -4.72 6.93 -1.84
CA MET A 169 -4.62 5.69 -2.63
C MET A 169 -3.16 5.35 -2.96
N VAL A 170 -2.37 6.32 -3.45
CA VAL A 170 -0.95 6.06 -3.76
C VAL A 170 -0.12 5.84 -2.49
N SER A 171 -0.46 6.50 -1.37
CA SER A 171 0.17 6.21 -0.06
C SER A 171 -0.03 4.75 0.35
N PHE A 172 -1.25 4.21 0.23
CA PHE A 172 -1.52 2.80 0.52
C PHE A 172 -0.77 1.85 -0.42
N ALA A 173 -0.65 2.20 -1.71
CA ALA A 173 0.12 1.40 -2.65
C ALA A 173 1.61 1.32 -2.28
N LYS A 174 2.20 2.44 -1.86
CA LYS A 174 3.60 2.49 -1.38
C LYS A 174 3.79 1.71 -0.08
N GLU A 175 2.86 1.88 0.86
CA GLU A 175 2.87 1.18 2.14
C GLU A 175 2.73 -0.34 1.95
N PHE A 176 1.87 -0.77 1.02
CA PHE A 176 1.77 -2.17 0.63
C PHE A 176 3.10 -2.72 0.10
N ILE A 177 3.79 -1.98 -0.78
CA ILE A 177 5.11 -2.38 -1.28
C ILE A 177 6.13 -2.48 -0.13
N ARG A 178 6.12 -1.53 0.81
CA ARG A 178 6.99 -1.56 1.99
C ARG A 178 6.72 -2.81 2.81
N ALA A 179 5.46 -3.03 3.18
CA ALA A 179 5.03 -4.17 3.99
C ALA A 179 5.43 -5.51 3.36
N GLU A 180 5.24 -5.65 2.05
CA GLU A 180 5.66 -6.83 1.29
C GLU A 180 7.17 -7.08 1.32
N ARG A 181 7.97 -6.02 1.18
CA ARG A 181 9.43 -6.12 1.15
C ARG A 181 10.02 -6.37 2.54
N MET A 182 9.40 -5.83 3.57
CA MET A 182 9.84 -5.95 4.96
C MET A 182 9.27 -7.19 5.65
N GLY A 183 8.31 -7.89 5.04
CA GLY A 183 7.58 -8.97 5.70
C GLY A 183 6.69 -8.48 6.85
N ASP A 184 6.31 -7.20 6.85
CA ASP A 184 5.42 -6.63 7.86
C ASP A 184 3.98 -7.05 7.57
N TRP A 185 3.56 -8.10 8.28
CA TRP A 185 2.27 -8.70 8.07
C TRP A 185 1.10 -7.81 8.51
N GLN A 186 1.28 -7.02 9.57
CA GLN A 186 0.20 -6.19 10.07
C GLN A 186 -0.06 -5.02 9.11
N ALA A 187 1.01 -4.38 8.62
CA ALA A 187 0.91 -3.33 7.61
C ALA A 187 0.30 -3.87 6.31
N HIS A 188 0.68 -5.07 5.88
CA HIS A 188 0.07 -5.73 4.72
C HIS A 188 -1.46 -5.86 4.86
N LEU A 189 -1.95 -6.40 5.98
CA LEU A 189 -3.38 -6.58 6.21
C LEU A 189 -4.14 -5.25 6.32
N ASN A 190 -3.51 -4.23 6.91
CA ASN A 190 -4.08 -2.89 6.95
C ASN A 190 -4.25 -2.32 5.53
N CYS A 191 -3.22 -2.40 4.69
CA CYS A 191 -3.31 -1.97 3.29
C CYS A 191 -4.38 -2.74 2.51
N VAL A 192 -4.41 -4.06 2.63
CA VAL A 192 -5.44 -4.92 2.01
C VAL A 192 -6.84 -4.45 2.39
N LYS A 193 -7.08 -4.13 3.67
CA LYS A 193 -8.36 -3.62 4.15
C LYS A 193 -8.72 -2.27 3.52
N GLU A 194 -7.77 -1.33 3.50
CA GLU A 194 -7.98 0.01 2.94
C GLU A 194 -8.16 0.01 1.41
N MET A 195 -7.67 -1.00 0.70
CA MET A 195 -7.85 -1.14 -0.75
C MET A 195 -9.26 -1.59 -1.15
N ILE A 196 -9.99 -2.31 -0.29
CA ILE A 196 -11.29 -2.94 -0.61
C ILE A 196 -12.35 -1.92 -1.12
N PRO A 197 -12.58 -0.77 -0.46
CA PRO A 197 -13.59 0.19 -0.91
C PRO A 197 -13.33 0.69 -2.34
N TYR A 198 -12.06 0.84 -2.74
CA TYR A 198 -11.69 1.31 -4.07
C TYR A 198 -11.94 0.26 -5.16
N PHE A 199 -11.79 -1.04 -4.85
CA PHE A 199 -12.20 -2.09 -5.77
C PHE A 199 -13.72 -2.10 -5.99
N HIS A 200 -14.52 -1.82 -4.95
CA HIS A 200 -15.96 -1.66 -5.11
C HIS A 200 -16.30 -0.42 -5.95
N ALA A 201 -15.68 0.72 -5.66
CA ALA A 201 -15.91 1.98 -6.37
C ALA A 201 -15.51 1.92 -7.86
N SER A 202 -14.53 1.09 -8.21
CA SER A 202 -14.06 0.91 -9.59
C SER A 202 -14.69 -0.27 -10.33
N TRP A 203 -15.75 -0.88 -9.78
CA TRP A 203 -16.41 -2.07 -10.35
C TRP A 203 -15.47 -3.28 -10.51
N HIS A 204 -14.35 -3.30 -9.78
CA HIS A 204 -13.36 -4.37 -9.80
C HIS A 204 -13.78 -5.52 -8.84
N PHE A 205 -15.04 -5.95 -8.94
CA PHE A 205 -15.68 -6.86 -7.98
C PHE A 205 -14.97 -8.19 -7.73
N PRO A 206 -14.32 -8.84 -8.71
CA PRO A 206 -13.52 -10.02 -8.42
C PRO A 206 -12.47 -9.71 -7.35
N TYR A 207 -11.67 -8.66 -7.53
CA TYR A 207 -10.66 -8.28 -6.55
C TYR A 207 -11.27 -7.78 -5.25
N ALA A 208 -12.40 -7.08 -5.27
CA ALA A 208 -13.10 -6.71 -4.04
C ALA A 208 -13.43 -7.96 -3.19
N LYS A 209 -14.03 -8.98 -3.83
CA LYS A 209 -14.41 -10.24 -3.19
C LYS A 209 -13.18 -11.01 -2.69
N PHE A 210 -12.16 -11.20 -3.53
CA PHE A 210 -11.01 -12.04 -3.16
C PHE A 210 -10.09 -11.37 -2.15
N THR A 211 -9.92 -10.05 -2.22
CA THR A 211 -9.18 -9.26 -1.22
C THR A 211 -9.88 -9.37 0.14
N TYR A 212 -11.21 -9.28 0.17
CA TYR A 212 -11.99 -9.47 1.40
C TYR A 212 -11.84 -10.89 1.97
N LEU A 213 -11.96 -11.92 1.13
CA LEU A 213 -11.80 -13.32 1.55
C LEU A 213 -10.38 -13.61 2.07
N HIS A 214 -9.36 -13.06 1.41
CA HIS A 214 -7.98 -13.13 1.87
C HIS A 214 -7.84 -12.48 3.24
N LEU A 215 -8.34 -11.25 3.42
CA LEU A 215 -8.29 -10.54 4.71
C LEU A 215 -8.93 -11.35 5.85
N GLN A 216 -10.13 -11.90 5.63
CA GLN A 216 -10.80 -12.73 6.64
C GLN A 216 -9.98 -13.96 7.03
N GLN A 217 -9.44 -14.67 6.04
CA GLN A 217 -8.62 -15.87 6.28
C GLN A 217 -7.38 -15.55 7.11
N GLN A 218 -6.68 -14.47 6.79
CA GLN A 218 -5.44 -14.12 7.48
C GLN A 218 -5.69 -13.62 8.91
N LEU A 219 -6.82 -12.96 9.16
CA LEU A 219 -7.24 -12.58 10.51
C LEU A 219 -7.58 -13.81 11.36
N LEU A 220 -8.28 -14.80 10.79
CA LEU A 220 -8.56 -16.06 11.48
C LEU A 220 -7.28 -16.83 11.80
N LEU A 221 -6.33 -16.91 10.86
CA LEU A 221 -5.02 -17.51 11.09
C LEU A 221 -4.27 -16.83 12.24
N LYS A 222 -4.32 -15.48 12.31
CA LYS A 222 -3.72 -14.73 13.41
C LYS A 222 -4.35 -15.09 14.77
N MET A 223 -5.67 -15.26 14.82
CA MET A 223 -6.39 -15.67 16.04
C MET A 223 -6.12 -17.12 16.46
N SER A 224 -5.76 -18.00 15.54
CA SER A 224 -5.46 -19.41 15.84
C SER A 224 -4.02 -19.67 16.26
N ILE A 225 -3.11 -18.72 16.03
CA ILE A 225 -1.67 -18.82 16.31
C ILE A 225 -1.29 -18.05 17.60
N CYS A 226 -2.09 -17.07 18.01
CA CYS A 226 -1.95 -16.35 19.29
C CYS A 226 -2.77 -17.02 20.40
#